data_AF-A0A820JHS4-F1
#
_entry.id   AF-A0A820JHS4-F1
#
_cell.length_a   1.000
_cell.length_b   1.000
_cell.length_c   1.000
_cell.angle_alpha   90.00
_cell.angle_beta   90.00
_cell.angle_gamma   90.00
#
_symmetry.space_group_name_H-M   'P 1'
#
loop_
_entity.id
_entity.type
_entity.pdbx_description
1 polymer ?
#
loop_
_entity_poly.entity_id
_entity_poly.type
_entity_poly.pdbx_seq_one_letter_code
_entity_poly.pdbx_strand_id
1 'polypeptide(L)'
;NPNVALFTSVTFLFEFLSASGIHSSARFEPFNFYVFTSLTQLICTIIYICFIIYFLIIEIKLLMKLKLKYFYEFWSIIQLDIISCSITSIIIYIWRFKEYNRLSSLFRETNGYVYINLQMIVYVDDVLTSLLGFCCFFGTIKFIKFIRFNKSLRIFVQILKYVTKDIISFSFMFSIVFMAFLSLFYLLFTSSIASCSSLLSTAQMLFEITLMSFDATDFTGADPFLGPFCFSLFIIIVVF
;
A
#
# COMPACT_ATOMS: atom_id res chain seq x y z
N ASN A 1 23.19 14.54 -0.76
CA ASN A 1 23.72 14.93 -2.08
C ASN A 1 23.49 16.42 -2.29
N PRO A 2 24.55 17.25 -2.28
CA PRO A 2 24.42 18.71 -2.40
C PRO A 2 23.86 19.16 -3.76
N ASN A 3 24.10 18.41 -4.84
CA ASN A 3 23.65 18.80 -6.19
C ASN A 3 22.13 18.74 -6.36
N VAL A 4 21.48 17.81 -5.65
CA VAL A 4 20.03 17.56 -5.76
C VAL A 4 19.30 17.97 -4.47
N ALA A 5 20.03 18.54 -3.50
CA ALA A 5 19.50 18.93 -2.19
C ALA A 5 18.73 17.81 -1.46
N LEU A 6 19.15 16.56 -1.69
CA LEU A 6 18.47 15.34 -1.22
C LEU A 6 19.31 14.64 -0.13
N PHE A 7 18.65 14.25 0.96
CA PHE A 7 19.25 13.51 2.05
C PHE A 7 18.87 12.04 1.94
N THR A 8 19.70 11.15 2.47
CA THR A 8 19.44 9.72 2.44
C THR A 8 19.73 9.16 3.82
N SER A 9 18.72 8.57 4.44
CA SER A 9 18.89 7.78 5.66
C SER A 9 19.23 6.35 5.25
N VAL A 10 20.25 5.76 5.89
CA VAL A 10 20.64 4.37 5.66
C VAL A 10 20.55 3.65 6.99
N THR A 11 19.69 2.64 7.06
CA THR A 11 19.51 1.81 8.25
C THR A 11 19.91 0.38 7.93
N PHE A 12 20.91 -0.13 8.65
CA PHE A 12 21.28 -1.55 8.62
C PHE A 12 20.72 -2.21 9.88
N LEU A 13 19.94 -3.26 9.70
CA LEU A 13 19.35 -4.05 10.77
C LEU A 13 19.91 -5.47 10.68
N PHE A 14 20.46 -5.95 11.79
CA PHE A 14 20.92 -7.33 11.96
C PHE A 14 20.09 -7.98 13.06
N GLU A 15 19.21 -8.89 12.67
CA GLU A 15 18.37 -9.67 13.57
C GLU A 15 19.08 -10.99 13.91
N PHE A 16 19.38 -11.17 15.20
CA PHE A 16 19.98 -12.40 15.71
C PHE A 16 18.88 -13.35 16.17
N LEU A 17 18.71 -14.46 15.46
CA LEU A 17 17.72 -15.48 15.80
C LEU A 17 18.22 -16.35 16.94
N SER A 18 17.31 -16.74 17.82
CA SER A 18 17.58 -17.66 18.94
C SER A 18 18.13 -19.02 18.47
N ALA A 19 17.85 -19.41 17.22
CA ALA A 19 18.32 -20.64 16.58
C ALA A 19 19.69 -20.49 15.88
N SER A 20 20.51 -19.51 16.27
CA SER A 20 21.88 -19.25 15.73
C SER A 20 21.96 -18.76 14.28
N GLY A 21 20.92 -18.09 13.78
CA GLY A 21 20.91 -17.42 12.47
C GLY A 21 21.06 -15.90 12.59
N ILE A 22 21.60 -15.25 11.55
CA ILE A 22 21.61 -13.78 11.41
C ILE A 22 20.82 -13.42 10.17
N HIS A 23 19.73 -12.68 10.34
CA HIS A 23 19.00 -12.06 9.24
C HIS A 23 19.41 -10.59 9.12
N SER A 24 20.00 -10.22 8.00
CA SER A 24 20.38 -8.84 7.71
C SER A 24 19.37 -8.19 6.76
N SER A 25 18.97 -6.97 7.07
CA SER A 25 18.18 -6.12 6.17
C SER A 25 18.77 -4.72 6.10
N ALA A 26 18.68 -4.11 4.92
CA ALA A 26 19.18 -2.76 4.67
C ALA A 26 18.04 -1.92 4.08
N ARG A 27 17.84 -0.73 4.64
CA ARG A 27 16.81 0.22 4.19
C ARG A 27 17.48 1.53 3.78
N PHE A 28 17.24 1.95 2.54
CA PHE A 28 17.80 3.16 1.95
C PHE A 28 16.66 4.12 1.62
N GLU A 29 16.61 5.25 2.32
CA GLU A 29 15.44 6.14 2.27
C GLU A 29 15.86 7.55 1.87
N PRO A 30 15.70 7.89 0.58
CA PRO A 30 15.94 9.24 0.11
C PRO A 30 14.78 10.15 0.55
N PHE A 31 15.08 11.26 1.21
CA PHE A 31 14.09 12.24 1.59
C PHE A 31 14.60 13.67 1.34
N ASN A 32 13.68 14.55 0.96
CA ASN A 32 13.97 15.96 0.78
C ASN A 32 13.82 16.70 2.11
N PHE A 33 14.94 17.21 2.63
CA PHE A 33 14.94 18.01 3.85
C PHE A 33 14.33 19.39 3.64
N TYR A 34 14.49 19.98 2.45
CA TYR A 34 13.94 21.30 2.14
C TYR A 34 12.45 21.22 1.82
N VAL A 35 11.61 21.68 2.75
CA VAL A 35 10.13 21.67 2.63
C VAL A 35 9.62 22.58 1.50
N PHE A 36 10.26 23.73 1.30
CA PHE A 36 9.93 24.67 0.23
C PHE A 36 11.20 25.04 -0.52
N THR A 37 11.54 24.29 -1.55
CA THR A 37 12.71 24.59 -2.40
C THR A 37 12.36 25.60 -3.48
N SER A 38 11.08 25.72 -3.86
CA SER A 38 10.62 26.56 -4.97
C SER A 38 9.27 27.21 -4.70
N LEU A 39 9.06 28.40 -5.28
CA LEU A 39 7.77 29.11 -5.23
C LEU A 39 6.64 28.28 -5.86
N THR A 40 6.95 27.45 -6.85
CA THR A 40 5.99 26.57 -7.53
C THR A 40 5.42 25.52 -6.58
N GLN A 41 6.24 24.91 -5.73
CA GLN A 41 5.78 23.96 -4.71
C GLN A 41 4.81 24.63 -3.73
N LEU A 42 5.13 25.84 -3.27
CA LEU A 42 4.27 26.58 -2.35
C LEU A 42 2.90 26.91 -2.98
N ILE A 43 2.91 27.38 -4.24
CA ILE A 43 1.68 27.64 -5.00
C ILE A 43 0.85 26.36 -5.17
N CYS A 44 1.49 25.22 -5.53
CA CYS A 44 0.81 23.94 -5.67
C CYS A 44 0.17 23.48 -4.36
N THR A 45 0.84 23.64 -3.22
CA THR A 45 0.30 23.29 -1.91
C THR A 45 -0.92 24.14 -1.55
N ILE A 46 -0.89 25.45 -1.81
CA ILE A 46 -2.05 26.33 -1.59
C ILE A 46 -3.22 25.88 -2.45
N ILE A 47 -2.98 25.63 -3.75
CA ILE A 47 -4.00 25.14 -4.68
C ILE A 47 -4.59 23.81 -4.19
N TYR A 48 -3.75 22.88 -3.74
CA TYR A 48 -4.17 21.59 -3.20
C TYR A 48 -5.10 21.75 -1.98
N ILE A 49 -4.73 22.59 -1.02
CA ILE A 49 -5.58 22.89 0.15
C ILE A 49 -6.91 23.51 -0.27
N CYS A 50 -6.90 24.45 -1.23
CA CYS A 50 -8.13 25.04 -1.77
C CYS A 50 -9.05 23.99 -2.40
N PHE A 51 -8.50 23.03 -3.17
CA PHE A 51 -9.27 21.94 -3.76
C PHE A 51 -9.91 21.02 -2.70
N ILE A 52 -9.18 20.72 -1.63
CA ILE A 52 -9.71 19.90 -0.52
C ILE A 52 -10.90 20.59 0.15
N ILE A 53 -10.76 21.89 0.47
CA ILE A 53 -11.85 22.67 1.08
C ILE A 53 -13.06 22.71 0.15
N TYR A 54 -12.84 22.94 -1.15
CA TYR A 54 -13.90 22.93 -2.15
C TYR A 54 -14.63 21.58 -2.20
N PHE A 55 -13.91 20.47 -2.26
CA PHE A 55 -14.51 19.14 -2.26
C PHE A 55 -15.24 18.81 -0.97
N LEU A 56 -14.71 19.24 0.18
CA LEU A 56 -15.33 19.06 1.49
C LEU A 56 -16.68 19.79 1.56
N ILE A 57 -16.78 21.03 1.06
CA ILE A 57 -18.05 21.79 1.04
C ILE A 57 -19.09 21.09 0.16
N ILE A 58 -18.69 20.58 -1.00
CA ILE A 58 -19.58 19.83 -1.90
C ILE A 58 -20.08 18.56 -1.22
N GLU A 59 -19.18 17.83 -0.58
CA GLU A 59 -19.48 16.57 0.07
C GLU A 59 -20.48 16.76 1.22
N ILE A 60 -20.26 17.77 2.07
CA ILE A 60 -21.15 18.08 3.17
C ILE A 60 -22.55 18.43 2.65
N LYS A 61 -22.67 19.21 1.58
CA LYS A 61 -23.97 19.52 0.94
C LYS A 61 -24.65 18.27 0.41
N LEU A 62 -23.88 17.33 -0.13
CA LEU A 62 -24.40 16.09 -0.72
C LEU A 62 -24.84 15.11 0.37
N LEU A 63 -24.08 15.01 1.47
CA LEU A 63 -24.40 14.24 2.66
C LEU A 63 -25.69 14.76 3.32
N MET A 64 -25.86 16.08 3.45
CA MET A 64 -27.11 16.66 3.98
C MET A 64 -28.34 16.28 3.16
N LYS A 65 -28.22 16.18 1.83
CA LYS A 65 -29.33 15.81 0.94
C LYS A 65 -29.66 14.32 0.97
N LEU A 66 -28.65 13.45 0.95
CA LEU A 66 -28.81 12.00 0.80
C LEU A 66 -28.88 11.24 2.14
N LYS A 67 -28.43 11.86 3.24
CA LYS A 67 -28.38 11.29 4.61
C LYS A 67 -27.81 9.87 4.63
N LEU A 68 -28.64 8.86 4.91
CA LEU A 68 -28.22 7.45 5.00
C LEU A 68 -27.99 6.80 3.63
N LYS A 69 -28.68 7.26 2.58
CA LYS A 69 -28.51 6.74 1.22
C LYS A 69 -27.11 7.02 0.67
N TYR A 70 -26.46 8.03 1.24
CA TYR A 70 -25.08 8.41 0.93
C TYR A 70 -24.08 7.26 1.08
N PHE A 71 -24.17 6.52 2.19
CA PHE A 71 -23.24 5.42 2.50
C PHE A 71 -23.46 4.17 1.65
N TYR A 72 -24.57 4.09 0.89
CA TYR A 72 -24.83 2.97 0.00
C TYR A 72 -24.30 3.22 -1.42
N GLU A 73 -24.01 4.48 -1.78
CA GLU A 73 -23.49 4.80 -3.11
C GLU A 73 -21.96 4.61 -3.15
N PHE A 74 -21.50 3.63 -3.95
CA PHE A 74 -20.07 3.33 -4.14
C PHE A 74 -19.22 4.57 -4.46
N TRP A 75 -19.73 5.49 -5.29
CA TRP A 75 -19.01 6.70 -5.66
C TRP A 75 -18.87 7.73 -4.54
N SER A 76 -19.82 7.74 -3.62
CA SER A 76 -19.79 8.58 -2.43
C SER A 76 -18.76 8.07 -1.43
N ILE A 77 -18.64 6.74 -1.28
CA ILE A 77 -17.59 6.12 -0.45
C ILE A 77 -16.20 6.51 -0.96
N ILE A 78 -15.93 6.34 -2.26
CA ILE A 78 -14.63 6.75 -2.85
C ILE A 78 -14.33 8.22 -2.60
N GLN A 79 -15.35 9.09 -2.67
CA GLN A 79 -15.15 10.52 -2.43
C GLN A 79 -14.81 10.82 -0.97
N LEU A 80 -15.46 10.13 -0.02
CA LEU A 80 -15.09 10.21 1.39
C LEU A 80 -13.66 9.74 1.64
N ASP A 81 -13.24 8.63 1.00
CA ASP A 81 -11.89 8.09 1.16
C ASP A 81 -10.84 9.11 0.68
N ILE A 82 -11.06 9.75 -0.47
CA ILE A 82 -10.18 10.82 -0.97
C ILE A 82 -10.08 11.96 0.03
N ILE A 83 -11.21 12.44 0.57
CA ILE A 83 -11.23 13.55 1.54
C ILE A 83 -10.53 13.14 2.84
N SER A 84 -10.79 11.93 3.34
CA SER A 84 -10.19 11.41 4.57
C SER A 84 -8.67 11.27 4.45
N CYS A 85 -8.18 10.64 3.37
CA CYS A 85 -6.75 10.55 3.08
C CYS A 85 -6.12 11.94 2.91
N SER A 86 -6.82 12.88 2.27
CA SER A 86 -6.33 14.25 2.05
C SER A 86 -6.19 15.05 3.34
N ILE A 87 -7.20 14.99 4.23
CA ILE A 87 -7.15 15.64 5.55
C ILE A 87 -6.02 15.05 6.39
N THR A 88 -5.92 13.72 6.42
CA THR A 88 -4.87 13.01 7.14
C THR A 88 -3.49 13.40 6.62
N SER A 89 -3.33 13.51 5.30
CA SER A 89 -2.10 13.98 4.67
C SER A 89 -1.72 15.39 5.11
N ILE A 90 -2.68 16.31 5.24
CA ILE A 90 -2.41 17.68 5.75
C ILE A 90 -1.93 17.64 7.20
N ILE A 91 -2.58 16.84 8.06
CA ILE A 91 -2.19 16.73 9.48
C ILE A 91 -0.75 16.20 9.59
N ILE A 92 -0.42 15.17 8.83
CA ILE A 92 0.94 14.58 8.80
C ILE A 92 1.94 15.55 8.19
N TYR A 93 1.56 16.33 7.18
CA TYR A 93 2.41 17.37 6.61
C TYR A 93 2.76 18.46 7.63
N ILE A 94 1.79 18.91 8.42
CA ILE A 94 2.04 19.87 9.51
C ILE A 94 2.98 19.26 10.56
N TRP A 95 2.80 17.98 10.90
CA TRP A 95 3.69 17.28 11.82
C TRP A 95 5.12 17.18 11.27
N ARG A 96 5.28 16.81 9.99
CA ARG A 96 6.56 16.81 9.28
C ARG A 96 7.23 18.19 9.34
N PHE A 97 6.48 19.27 9.12
CA PHE A 97 7.00 20.64 9.20
C PHE A 97 7.49 21.01 10.61
N LYS A 98 6.76 20.63 11.65
CA LYS A 98 7.17 20.85 13.04
C LYS A 98 8.46 20.09 13.36
N GLU A 99 8.56 18.84 12.92
CA GLU A 99 9.73 18.01 13.15
C GLU A 99 10.95 18.53 12.39
N TYR A 100 10.77 18.98 11.15
CA TYR A 100 11.80 19.67 10.38
C TYR A 100 12.37 20.90 11.13
N ASN A 101 11.51 21.77 11.66
CA ASN A 101 11.96 22.96 12.39
C ASN A 101 12.78 22.60 13.63
N ARG A 102 12.38 21.54 14.35
CA ARG A 102 13.12 20.99 15.49
C ARG A 102 14.50 20.47 15.10
N LEU A 103 14.59 19.73 13.99
CA LEU A 103 15.87 19.19 13.51
C LEU A 103 16.78 20.31 12.97
N SER A 104 16.23 21.30 12.29
CA SER A 104 16.99 22.44 11.77
C SER A 104 17.53 23.32 12.90
N SER A 105 16.80 23.52 14.01
CA SER A 105 17.32 24.27 15.16
C SER A 105 18.44 23.51 15.85
N LEU A 106 18.28 22.19 16.08
CA LEU A 106 19.32 21.34 16.66
C LEU A 106 20.59 21.30 15.81
N PHE A 107 20.46 21.24 14.48
CA PHE A 107 21.61 21.27 13.58
C PHE A 107 22.38 22.60 13.66
N ARG A 108 21.66 23.72 13.77
CA ARG A 108 22.26 25.06 13.94
C ARG A 108 22.94 25.23 15.29
N GLU A 109 22.30 24.79 16.37
CA GLU A 109 22.86 24.89 17.73
C GLU A 109 24.12 24.03 17.91
N THR A 110 24.17 22.89 17.22
CA THR A 110 25.25 21.91 17.41
C THR A 110 26.34 21.99 16.34
N ASN A 111 26.24 22.93 15.40
CA ASN A 111 27.15 23.08 14.25
C ASN A 111 27.43 21.76 13.49
N GLY A 112 26.48 20.81 13.54
CA GLY A 112 26.60 19.50 12.88
C GLY A 112 27.52 18.47 13.56
N TYR A 113 28.01 18.71 14.78
CA TYR A 113 28.94 17.79 15.47
C TYR A 113 28.26 16.64 16.24
N VAL A 114 26.93 16.64 16.37
CA VAL A 114 26.18 15.60 17.09
C VAL A 114 25.29 14.82 16.14
N TYR A 115 25.19 13.52 16.40
CA TYR A 115 24.29 12.63 15.68
C TYR A 115 22.82 13.06 15.86
N ILE A 116 22.14 13.30 14.75
CA ILE A 116 20.73 13.66 14.72
C ILE A 116 19.94 12.43 14.29
N ASN A 117 18.93 12.06 15.07
CA ASN A 117 18.04 10.97 14.71
C ASN A 117 17.10 11.39 13.57
N LEU A 118 17.35 10.88 12.37
CA LEU A 118 16.55 11.12 11.16
C LEU A 118 15.45 10.08 10.95
N GLN A 119 15.42 9.01 11.75
CA GLN A 119 14.49 7.89 11.53
C GLN A 119 13.02 8.33 11.67
N MET A 120 12.73 9.22 12.61
CA MET A 120 11.36 9.72 12.81
C MET A 120 10.86 10.56 11.64
N ILE A 121 11.69 11.47 11.10
CA ILE A 121 11.29 12.30 9.96
C ILE A 121 11.11 11.47 8.70
N VAL A 122 11.94 10.45 8.50
CA VAL A 122 11.81 9.51 7.39
C VAL A 122 10.51 8.72 7.50
N TYR A 123 10.20 8.16 8.67
CA TYR A 123 8.94 7.45 8.89
C TYR A 123 7.71 8.31 8.62
N VAL A 124 7.72 9.57 9.07
CA VAL A 124 6.63 10.52 8.79
C VAL A 124 6.50 10.82 7.29
N ASP A 125 7.63 10.90 6.57
CA ASP A 125 7.64 11.11 5.12
C ASP A 125 7.14 9.90 4.33
N ASP A 126 7.46 8.68 4.76
CA ASP A 126 6.96 7.43 4.16
C ASP A 126 5.44 7.32 4.30
N VAL A 127 4.93 7.63 5.50
CA VAL A 127 3.48 7.63 5.76
C VAL A 127 2.78 8.69 4.90
N LEU A 128 3.36 9.89 4.80
CA LEU A 128 2.83 10.93 3.92
C LEU A 128 2.80 10.50 2.45
N THR A 129 3.90 9.92 1.96
CA THR A 129 4.01 9.43 0.58
C THR A 129 2.99 8.33 0.30
N SER A 130 2.81 7.41 1.25
CA SER A 130 1.81 6.34 1.17
C SER A 130 0.39 6.90 1.09
N LEU A 131 0.05 7.88 1.94
CA LEU A 131 -1.28 8.52 1.92
C LEU A 131 -1.55 9.29 0.63
N LEU A 132 -0.55 10.00 0.10
CA LEU A 132 -0.67 10.65 -1.21
C LEU A 132 -0.84 9.62 -2.33
N GLY A 133 -0.16 8.48 -2.24
CA GLY A 133 -0.37 7.34 -3.14
C GLY A 133 -1.81 6.83 -3.11
N PHE A 134 -2.39 6.65 -1.92
CA PHE A 134 -3.80 6.29 -1.77
C PHE A 134 -4.74 7.36 -2.34
N CYS A 135 -4.48 8.66 -2.09
CA CYS A 135 -5.24 9.75 -2.71
C CYS A 135 -5.21 9.67 -4.25
N CYS A 136 -4.04 9.47 -4.85
CA CYS A 136 -3.88 9.32 -6.29
C CYS A 136 -4.59 8.07 -6.82
N PHE A 137 -4.52 6.95 -6.11
CA PHE A 137 -5.21 5.71 -6.46
C PHE A 137 -6.73 5.90 -6.51
N PHE A 138 -7.33 6.41 -5.42
CA PHE A 138 -8.77 6.69 -5.39
C PHE A 138 -9.18 7.78 -6.39
N GLY A 139 -8.34 8.80 -6.59
CA GLY A 139 -8.51 9.82 -7.62
C GLY A 139 -8.57 9.21 -9.03
N THR A 140 -7.71 8.23 -9.31
CA THR A 140 -7.71 7.49 -10.58
C THR A 140 -8.96 6.64 -10.75
N ILE A 141 -9.43 5.98 -9.69
CA ILE A 141 -10.73 5.27 -9.73
C ILE A 141 -11.87 6.24 -10.00
N LYS A 142 -11.86 7.42 -9.37
CA LYS A 142 -12.86 8.47 -9.60
C LYS A 142 -12.80 8.99 -11.04
N PHE A 143 -11.62 9.03 -11.66
CA PHE A 143 -11.47 9.40 -13.06
C PHE A 143 -12.28 8.46 -13.98
N ILE A 144 -12.32 7.16 -13.68
CA ILE A 144 -13.14 6.17 -14.42
C ILE A 144 -14.63 6.58 -14.45
N LYS A 145 -15.15 7.24 -13.41
CA LYS A 145 -16.53 7.78 -13.39
C LYS A 145 -16.78 8.73 -14.54
N PHE A 146 -15.81 9.62 -14.82
CA PHE A 146 -15.90 10.61 -15.88
C PHE A 146 -15.76 9.97 -17.27
N ILE A 147 -14.96 8.92 -17.44
CA ILE A 147 -14.80 8.25 -18.75
C ILE A 147 -16.06 7.47 -19.18
N ARG A 148 -17.06 7.29 -18.30
CA ARG A 148 -18.35 6.64 -18.63
C ARG A 148 -19.16 7.34 -19.73
N PHE A 149 -18.76 8.54 -20.18
CA PHE A 149 -19.33 9.15 -21.39
C PHE A 149 -19.05 8.34 -22.66
N ASN A 150 -18.00 7.50 -22.67
CA ASN A 150 -17.76 6.58 -23.77
C ASN A 150 -18.74 5.38 -23.72
N LYS A 151 -19.49 5.17 -24.80
CA LYS A 151 -20.50 4.10 -24.91
C LYS A 151 -19.93 2.71 -24.66
N SER A 152 -18.74 2.41 -25.17
CA SER A 152 -18.09 1.09 -25.01
C SER A 152 -17.73 0.82 -23.55
N LEU A 153 -17.17 1.82 -22.86
CA LEU A 153 -16.81 1.70 -21.44
C LEU A 153 -18.03 1.65 -20.52
N ARG A 154 -19.10 2.36 -20.87
CA ARG A 154 -20.37 2.29 -20.13
C ARG A 154 -20.97 0.88 -20.17
N ILE A 155 -20.96 0.23 -21.34
CA ILE A 155 -21.45 -1.14 -21.50
C ILE A 155 -20.61 -2.11 -20.65
N PHE A 156 -19.28 -2.00 -20.69
CA PHE A 156 -18.38 -2.82 -19.88
C PHE A 156 -18.68 -2.72 -18.38
N VAL A 157 -18.84 -1.49 -17.87
CA VAL A 157 -19.19 -1.25 -16.46
C VAL A 157 -20.56 -1.83 -16.11
N GLN A 158 -21.54 -1.77 -17.02
CA GLN A 158 -22.87 -2.32 -16.79
C GLN A 158 -22.85 -3.86 -16.74
N ILE A 159 -22.06 -4.49 -17.61
CA ILE A 159 -21.83 -5.94 -17.58
C ILE A 159 -21.16 -6.33 -16.26
N LEU A 160 -20.10 -5.64 -15.85
CA LEU A 160 -19.46 -5.89 -14.56
C LEU A 160 -20.44 -5.79 -13.41
N LYS A 161 -21.29 -4.75 -13.39
CA LYS A 161 -22.31 -4.57 -12.34
C LYS A 161 -23.35 -5.71 -12.35
N TYR A 162 -23.73 -6.21 -13.52
CA TYR A 162 -24.67 -7.32 -13.65
C TYR A 162 -24.08 -8.62 -13.11
N VAL A 163 -22.83 -8.94 -13.47
CA VAL A 163 -22.14 -10.18 -13.07
C VAL A 163 -21.52 -10.09 -11.66
N THR A 164 -21.52 -8.90 -11.02
CA THR A 164 -20.92 -8.70 -9.69
C THR A 164 -21.44 -9.68 -8.65
N LYS A 165 -22.75 -9.99 -8.66
CA LYS A 165 -23.33 -10.95 -7.70
C LYS A 165 -22.74 -12.34 -7.87
N ASP A 166 -22.58 -12.79 -9.10
CA ASP A 166 -22.04 -14.12 -9.42
C ASP A 166 -20.53 -14.17 -9.13
N ILE A 167 -19.79 -13.10 -9.44
CA ILE A 167 -18.36 -12.96 -9.10
C ILE A 167 -18.15 -13.01 -7.59
N ILE A 168 -18.99 -12.33 -6.80
CA ILE A 168 -18.89 -12.36 -5.33
C ILE A 168 -19.14 -13.78 -4.81
N SER A 169 -20.15 -14.48 -5.32
CA SER A 169 -20.43 -15.86 -4.92
C SER A 169 -19.29 -16.81 -5.28
N PHE A 170 -18.74 -16.68 -6.49
CA PHE A 170 -17.59 -17.46 -6.94
C PHE A 170 -16.34 -17.14 -6.11
N SER A 171 -16.07 -15.86 -5.85
CA SER A 171 -14.95 -15.40 -5.01
C SER A 171 -15.03 -15.96 -3.59
N PHE A 172 -16.23 -16.09 -3.02
CA PHE A 172 -16.43 -16.71 -1.72
C PHE A 172 -16.06 -18.20 -1.74
N MET A 173 -16.53 -18.95 -2.74
CA MET A 173 -16.16 -20.37 -2.91
C MET A 173 -14.65 -20.54 -3.12
N PHE A 174 -14.06 -19.73 -4.01
CA PHE A 174 -12.62 -19.69 -4.27
C PHE A 174 -11.83 -19.41 -3.00
N SER A 175 -12.26 -18.44 -2.18
CA SER A 175 -11.56 -18.06 -0.95
C SER A 175 -11.51 -19.21 0.07
N ILE A 176 -12.56 -20.03 0.15
CA ILE A 176 -12.58 -21.21 1.03
C ILE A 176 -11.55 -22.24 0.58
N VAL A 177 -11.53 -22.56 -0.72
CA VAL A 177 -10.56 -23.51 -1.30
C VAL A 177 -9.13 -22.98 -1.17
N PHE A 178 -8.92 -21.71 -1.50
CA PHE A 178 -7.63 -21.05 -1.37
C PHE A 178 -7.12 -21.05 0.08
N MET A 179 -7.99 -20.78 1.06
CA MET A 179 -7.63 -20.87 2.49
C MET A 179 -7.32 -22.30 2.94
N ALA A 180 -8.01 -23.30 2.40
CA ALA A 180 -7.68 -24.70 2.68
C ALA A 180 -6.27 -25.03 2.20
N PHE A 181 -5.89 -24.63 0.98
CA PHE A 181 -4.53 -24.78 0.50
C PHE A 181 -3.51 -23.94 1.27
N LEU A 182 -3.85 -22.70 1.62
CA LEU A 182 -3.00 -21.85 2.45
C LEU A 182 -2.62 -22.53 3.77
N SER A 183 -3.62 -23.08 4.47
CA SER A 183 -3.39 -23.79 5.73
C SER A 183 -2.61 -25.09 5.53
N LEU A 184 -2.87 -25.84 4.46
CA LEU A 184 -2.13 -27.06 4.12
C LEU A 184 -0.66 -26.76 3.83
N PHE A 185 -0.36 -25.79 2.96
CA PHE A 185 1.00 -25.43 2.59
C PHE A 185 1.77 -24.87 3.78
N TYR A 186 1.12 -24.02 4.58
CA TYR A 186 1.72 -23.50 5.81
C TYR A 186 2.11 -24.64 6.76
N LEU A 187 1.19 -25.56 7.05
CA LEU A 187 1.45 -26.66 7.99
C LEU A 187 2.49 -27.67 7.49
N LEU A 188 2.51 -27.98 6.19
CA LEU A 188 3.45 -28.94 5.63
C LEU A 188 4.85 -28.35 5.44
N PHE A 189 4.96 -27.09 5.01
CA PHE A 189 6.23 -26.55 4.52
C PHE A 189 6.79 -25.39 5.37
N THR A 190 6.17 -25.01 6.49
CA THR A 190 6.68 -23.94 7.39
C THR A 190 8.13 -24.17 7.83
N SER A 191 8.52 -25.42 8.10
CA SER A 191 9.88 -25.74 8.57
C SER A 191 10.91 -25.84 7.44
N SER A 192 10.46 -26.04 6.20
CA SER A 192 11.32 -26.43 5.08
C SER A 192 11.49 -25.33 4.05
N ILE A 193 10.49 -24.46 3.86
CA ILE A 193 10.47 -23.41 2.83
C ILE A 193 10.34 -22.05 3.50
N ALA A 194 11.28 -21.14 3.24
CA ALA A 194 11.28 -19.79 3.81
C ALA A 194 10.02 -18.98 3.43
N SER A 195 9.52 -19.17 2.21
CA SER A 195 8.27 -18.57 1.73
C SER A 195 7.03 -19.06 2.51
N CYS A 196 7.11 -20.19 3.21
CA CYS A 196 6.05 -20.72 4.08
C CYS A 196 6.21 -20.33 5.56
N SER A 197 7.14 -19.44 5.90
CA SER A 197 7.44 -19.06 7.29
C SER A 197 6.28 -18.38 8.01
N SER A 198 5.50 -17.56 7.29
CA SER A 198 4.32 -16.89 7.81
C SER A 198 3.11 -17.16 6.91
N LEU A 199 1.91 -17.06 7.48
CA LEU A 199 0.67 -17.27 6.72
C LEU A 199 0.53 -16.22 5.60
N LEU A 200 1.00 -14.98 5.81
CA LEU A 200 0.99 -13.94 4.78
C LEU A 200 2.00 -14.23 3.67
N SER A 201 3.22 -14.64 4.02
CA SER A 201 4.25 -15.04 3.04
C SER A 201 3.82 -16.27 2.23
N THR A 202 3.14 -17.22 2.87
CA THR A 202 2.58 -18.39 2.19
C THR A 202 1.49 -17.97 1.21
N ALA A 203 0.64 -17.00 1.59
CA ALA A 203 -0.39 -16.48 0.68
C ALA A 203 0.23 -15.78 -0.54
N GLN A 204 1.30 -14.99 -0.32
CA GLN A 204 2.06 -14.36 -1.40
C GLN A 204 2.63 -15.41 -2.35
N MET A 205 3.27 -16.45 -1.82
CA MET A 205 3.80 -17.56 -2.61
C MET A 205 2.70 -18.29 -3.39
N LEU A 206 1.54 -18.58 -2.80
CA LEU A 206 0.43 -19.19 -3.53
C LEU A 206 -0.07 -18.29 -4.67
N PHE A 207 -0.11 -16.97 -4.48
CA PHE A 207 -0.43 -16.03 -5.57
C PHE A 207 0.66 -16.03 -6.67
N GLU A 208 1.94 -16.09 -6.31
CA GLU A 208 3.04 -16.23 -7.27
C GLU A 208 2.92 -17.51 -8.10
N ILE A 209 2.52 -18.63 -7.47
CA ILE A 209 2.21 -19.88 -8.16
C ILE A 209 1.02 -19.71 -9.12
N THR A 210 -0.05 -19.01 -8.73
CA THR A 210 -1.18 -18.74 -9.65
C THR A 210 -0.77 -17.87 -10.84
N LEU A 211 0.23 -17.00 -10.68
CA LEU A 211 0.81 -16.20 -11.76
C LEU A 211 1.84 -16.99 -12.60
N MET A 212 2.03 -18.28 -12.31
CA MET A 212 3.03 -19.16 -12.92
C MET A 212 4.47 -18.65 -12.77
N SER A 213 4.74 -17.85 -11.74
CA SER A 213 6.06 -17.34 -11.41
C SER A 213 6.55 -18.05 -10.16
N PHE A 214 7.06 -19.27 -10.28
CA PHE A 214 7.51 -20.06 -9.13
C PHE A 214 8.71 -20.96 -9.46
N ASP A 215 9.50 -21.26 -8.43
CA ASP A 215 10.60 -22.22 -8.47
C ASP A 215 10.15 -23.57 -7.88
N ALA A 216 9.96 -24.57 -8.74
CA ALA A 216 9.49 -25.91 -8.33
C ALA A 216 10.51 -26.69 -7.47
N THR A 217 11.77 -26.25 -7.49
CA THR A 217 12.90 -26.91 -6.82
C THR A 217 12.71 -26.97 -5.31
N ASP A 218 12.10 -25.94 -4.73
CA ASP A 218 11.93 -25.80 -3.29
C ASP A 218 10.95 -26.83 -2.74
N PHE A 219 9.90 -27.15 -3.51
CA PHE A 219 8.93 -28.18 -3.14
C PHE A 219 9.49 -29.60 -3.26
N THR A 220 10.27 -29.86 -4.32
CA THR A 220 10.95 -31.16 -4.47
C THR A 220 12.02 -31.39 -3.40
N GLY A 221 12.67 -30.31 -2.94
CA GLY A 221 13.68 -30.35 -1.89
C GLY A 221 13.11 -30.53 -0.48
N ALA A 222 11.90 -30.02 -0.23
CA ALA A 222 11.21 -30.19 1.05
C ALA A 222 10.71 -31.63 1.24
N ASP A 223 9.94 -32.15 0.28
CA ASP A 223 9.46 -33.53 0.29
C ASP A 223 9.34 -34.07 -1.14
N PRO A 224 10.11 -35.11 -1.53
CA PRO A 224 10.13 -35.63 -2.90
C PRO A 224 8.78 -36.12 -3.43
N PHE A 225 7.87 -36.50 -2.55
CA PHE A 225 6.55 -37.00 -2.90
C PHE A 225 5.43 -35.99 -2.59
N LEU A 226 5.37 -35.53 -1.33
CA LEU A 226 4.27 -34.69 -0.85
C LEU A 226 4.30 -33.28 -1.47
N GLY A 227 5.49 -32.71 -1.69
CA GLY A 227 5.68 -31.41 -2.33
C GLY A 227 5.07 -31.35 -3.73
N PRO A 228 5.56 -32.15 -4.69
CA PRO A 228 5.02 -32.19 -6.05
C PRO A 228 3.53 -32.57 -6.10
N PHE A 229 3.08 -33.46 -5.21
CA PHE A 229 1.68 -33.87 -5.15
C PHE A 229 0.76 -32.71 -4.75
N CYS A 230 1.02 -32.06 -3.61
CA CYS A 230 0.22 -30.92 -3.14
C CYS A 230 0.27 -29.74 -4.12
N PHE A 231 1.44 -29.53 -4.72
CA PHE A 231 1.65 -28.51 -5.75
C PHE A 231 0.82 -28.76 -7.02
N SER A 232 0.89 -29.97 -7.57
CA SER A 232 0.10 -30.35 -8.75
C SER A 232 -1.40 -30.25 -8.47
N LEU A 233 -1.82 -30.65 -7.27
CA LEU A 233 -3.22 -30.58 -6.84
C LEU A 233 -3.68 -29.11 -6.75
N PHE A 234 -2.86 -28.20 -6.21
CA PHE A 234 -3.17 -26.77 -6.20
C PHE A 234 -3.33 -26.19 -7.61
N ILE A 235 -2.41 -26.49 -8.54
CA ILE A 235 -2.54 -26.03 -9.93
C ILE A 235 -3.82 -26.53 -10.56
N ILE A 236 -4.13 -27.82 -10.41
CA ILE A 236 -5.31 -28.43 -11.05
C ILE A 236 -6.62 -27.84 -10.51
N ILE A 237 -6.69 -27.50 -9.22
CA ILE A 237 -7.94 -27.03 -8.59
C ILE A 237 -8.10 -25.51 -8.63
N VAL A 238 -7.00 -24.76 -8.50
CA VAL A 238 -7.03 -23.31 -8.31
C VAL A 238 -6.74 -22.55 -9.61
N VAL A 239 -5.90 -23.11 -10.50
CA VAL A 239 -5.50 -22.45 -11.75
C VAL A 239 -6.36 -22.89 -12.93
N PHE A 240 -6.69 -24.19 -13.02
CA PHE A 240 -7.54 -24.76 -14.08
C PHE A 240 -9.01 -24.86 -13.65
#